data_AF-A0A7K7QEX4-F1
#
_entry.id   AF-A0A7K7QEX4-F1
#
_cell.length_a   1.000
_cell.length_b   1.000
_cell.length_c   1.000
_cell.angle_alpha   90.00
_cell.angle_beta   90.00
_cell.angle_gamma   90.00
#
_symmetry.space_group_name_H-M   'P 1'
#
loop_
_entity.id
_entity.type
_entity.pdbx_description
1 polymer ?
#
loop_
_entity_poly.entity_id
_entity_poly.type
_entity_poly.pdbx_seq_one_letter_code
_entity_poly.pdbx_strand_id
1 'polypeptide(L)'
;ATFKGWMDIMYAAVDSRNVLDQPKYEDNLYMYLYFVIFIIFGSFFTLNLFIGVIIDNFNQQKKKISQDIFMTEEQKKYYNAMKKLGSKKPQKPIPRPANKFQGMVFDFVTKQAFDISIMILICLNMVTMMVETDDQSEDMENILYWINLVFIVLFTGEFVLKLISLRHYYFTIGWNIFDFVVVILSIVGMFLAEMIEKYFVSPTLFRVIRLARIGRILRLIKGAKGIRTLLFALMMSLPALFNIGLLLFLVMFIYAIFGMSNFAYVKREVGIDDMFNFETFGNSMICLFQITTSAGWDVVNMYIAVILENFSVATEESAEPLSEDDFEMFYEVWEKFDPDATQFIEFSKLSDFAASLDPPLLIAKPNKVQLIAMDLPMVSGDRIHCLDILFAFTKRVLGESGEMDALRIQMEDRFMAANPSKVSYEPITTTLKRKQEEVSAVIIQRAYRRHLLRQKVKKVSCIFSQDKGKEEDDLPTKEDMIMDKLNENSTPEKTDMTPSTTSPPSYDSVTK
;
A
#
# COMPACT_ATOMS: atom_id res chain seq x y z
N ALA A 1 -20.43 -28.00 -25.06
CA ALA A 1 -20.10 -26.60 -24.72
C ALA A 1 -19.61 -26.50 -23.27
N THR A 2 -20.36 -27.01 -22.28
CA THR A 2 -19.97 -26.96 -20.85
C THR A 2 -18.90 -27.98 -20.42
N PHE A 3 -18.33 -28.76 -21.35
CA PHE A 3 -17.34 -29.81 -21.10
C PHE A 3 -17.74 -30.92 -20.12
N LYS A 4 -19.03 -31.06 -19.82
CA LYS A 4 -19.58 -32.13 -18.96
C LYS A 4 -20.35 -33.15 -19.79
N GLY A 5 -20.09 -34.44 -19.54
CA GLY A 5 -20.68 -35.54 -20.32
C GLY A 5 -20.24 -35.60 -21.78
N TRP A 6 -19.26 -34.76 -22.18
CA TRP A 6 -18.82 -34.67 -23.58
C TRP A 6 -18.02 -35.89 -24.04
N MET A 7 -17.36 -36.60 -23.13
CA MET A 7 -16.56 -37.79 -23.43
C MET A 7 -17.41 -38.93 -23.98
N ASP A 8 -18.54 -39.24 -23.34
CA ASP A 8 -19.43 -40.33 -23.76
C ASP A 8 -19.99 -40.08 -25.17
N ILE A 9 -20.37 -38.83 -25.45
CA ILE A 9 -20.86 -38.39 -26.77
C ILE A 9 -19.75 -38.47 -27.82
N MET A 10 -18.53 -38.05 -27.45
CA MET A 10 -17.38 -38.07 -28.34
C MET A 10 -16.93 -39.50 -28.68
N TYR A 11 -16.88 -40.39 -27.69
CA TYR A 11 -16.60 -41.81 -27.91
C TYR A 11 -17.66 -42.45 -28.81
N ALA A 12 -18.94 -42.21 -28.55
CA ALA A 12 -20.02 -42.72 -29.40
C ALA A 12 -19.93 -42.20 -30.85
N ALA A 13 -19.52 -40.94 -31.04
CA ALA A 13 -19.35 -40.37 -32.37
C ALA A 13 -18.13 -40.93 -33.11
N VAL A 14 -17.02 -41.15 -32.42
CA VAL A 14 -15.78 -41.72 -33.00
C VAL A 14 -15.95 -43.20 -33.33
N ASP A 15 -16.75 -43.92 -32.54
CA ASP A 15 -17.04 -45.34 -32.77
C ASP A 15 -18.14 -45.58 -33.81
N SER A 16 -18.80 -44.51 -34.27
CA SER A 16 -19.96 -44.58 -35.17
C SER A 16 -19.58 -44.96 -36.61
N ARG A 17 -20.44 -45.78 -37.22
CA ARG A 17 -20.32 -46.27 -38.61
C ARG A 17 -21.54 -45.86 -39.44
N ASN A 18 -22.36 -46.82 -39.90
CA ASN A 18 -23.63 -46.54 -40.55
C ASN A 18 -24.82 -46.76 -39.60
N VAL A 19 -25.97 -46.24 -40.00
CA VAL A 19 -27.24 -46.50 -39.30
C VAL A 19 -27.54 -48.00 -39.37
N LEU A 20 -27.84 -48.61 -38.22
CA LEU A 20 -28.06 -50.06 -38.00
C LEU A 20 -26.80 -50.93 -37.88
N ASP A 21 -25.59 -50.40 -38.04
CA ASP A 21 -24.35 -51.14 -37.81
C ASP A 21 -23.88 -51.03 -36.35
N GLN A 22 -23.30 -52.11 -35.81
CA GLN A 22 -22.69 -52.08 -34.48
C GLN A 22 -21.46 -51.16 -34.47
N PRO A 23 -21.32 -50.24 -33.50
CA PRO A 23 -20.12 -49.40 -33.36
C PRO A 23 -18.82 -50.21 -33.33
N LYS A 24 -17.75 -49.68 -33.92
CA LYS A 24 -16.39 -50.23 -33.74
C LYS A 24 -15.60 -49.22 -32.97
N TYR A 25 -14.71 -49.70 -32.11
CA TYR A 25 -13.70 -48.85 -31.51
C TYR A 25 -12.90 -48.08 -32.58
N GLU A 26 -12.96 -46.75 -32.51
CA GLU A 26 -12.21 -45.79 -33.33
C GLU A 26 -12.33 -45.96 -34.86
N ASP A 27 -13.49 -46.39 -35.37
CA ASP A 27 -13.69 -46.52 -36.82
C ASP A 27 -13.65 -45.17 -37.56
N ASN A 28 -14.17 -44.10 -36.94
CA ASN A 28 -14.27 -42.77 -37.51
C ASN A 28 -13.51 -41.72 -36.68
N LEU A 29 -12.19 -41.90 -36.58
CA LEU A 29 -11.30 -41.03 -35.80
C LEU A 29 -11.39 -39.54 -36.19
N TYR A 30 -11.70 -39.22 -37.45
CA TYR A 30 -11.80 -37.83 -37.91
C TYR A 30 -12.94 -37.04 -37.26
N MET A 31 -13.93 -37.72 -36.63
CA MET A 31 -15.00 -37.05 -35.90
C MET A 31 -14.50 -36.22 -34.71
N TYR A 32 -13.29 -36.46 -34.19
CA TYR A 32 -12.66 -35.55 -33.22
C TYR A 32 -12.55 -34.11 -33.75
N LEU A 33 -12.31 -33.92 -35.06
CA LEU A 33 -12.19 -32.59 -35.66
C LEU A 33 -13.50 -31.79 -35.54
N TYR A 34 -14.66 -32.46 -35.63
CA TYR A 34 -15.95 -31.80 -35.42
C TYR A 34 -16.04 -31.21 -34.02
N PHE A 35 -15.69 -31.97 -32.97
CA PHE A 35 -15.74 -31.49 -31.60
C PHE A 35 -14.72 -30.38 -31.35
N VAL A 36 -13.50 -30.47 -31.90
CA VAL A 36 -12.50 -29.40 -31.79
C VAL A 36 -12.99 -28.10 -32.41
N ILE A 37 -13.53 -28.17 -33.65
CA ILE A 37 -14.10 -27.00 -34.34
C ILE A 37 -15.28 -26.43 -33.55
N PHE A 38 -16.18 -27.28 -33.05
CA PHE A 38 -17.30 -26.84 -32.23
C PHE A 38 -16.86 -26.21 -30.90
N ILE A 39 -15.81 -26.71 -30.25
CA ILE A 39 -15.28 -26.12 -29.02
C ILE A 39 -14.71 -24.73 -29.31
N ILE A 40 -13.94 -24.58 -30.39
CA ILE A 40 -13.38 -23.28 -30.78
C ILE A 40 -14.51 -22.30 -31.13
N PHE A 41 -15.39 -22.64 -32.08
CA PHE A 41 -16.39 -21.69 -32.58
C PHE A 41 -17.66 -21.63 -31.75
N GLY A 42 -18.18 -22.78 -31.34
CA GLY A 42 -19.44 -22.89 -30.63
C GLY A 42 -19.34 -22.67 -29.13
N SER A 43 -18.19 -22.92 -28.50
CA SER A 43 -18.01 -22.72 -27.06
C SER A 43 -17.15 -21.52 -26.72
N PHE A 44 -15.95 -21.39 -27.31
CA PHE A 44 -15.03 -20.32 -26.94
C PHE A 44 -15.52 -18.95 -27.44
N PHE A 45 -15.91 -18.82 -28.72
CA PHE A 45 -16.40 -17.54 -29.24
C PHE A 45 -17.73 -17.10 -28.63
N THR A 46 -18.70 -18.01 -28.48
CA THR A 46 -20.02 -17.67 -27.91
C THR A 46 -19.92 -17.26 -26.45
N LEU A 47 -19.10 -17.96 -25.66
CA LEU A 47 -18.86 -17.65 -24.25
C LEU A 47 -18.13 -16.31 -24.12
N ASN A 48 -17.08 -16.07 -24.91
CA ASN A 48 -16.38 -14.80 -24.90
C ASN A 48 -17.27 -13.63 -25.36
N LEU A 49 -18.15 -13.85 -26.34
CA LEU A 49 -19.14 -12.85 -26.76
C LEU A 49 -20.09 -12.53 -25.61
N PHE A 50 -20.61 -13.55 -24.93
CA PHE A 50 -21.52 -13.36 -23.81
C PHE A 50 -20.87 -12.62 -22.64
N ILE A 51 -19.64 -13.01 -22.26
CA ILE A 51 -18.85 -12.29 -21.25
C ILE A 51 -18.62 -10.84 -21.68
N GLY A 52 -18.22 -10.61 -22.94
CA GLY A 52 -17.98 -9.27 -23.46
C GLY A 52 -19.22 -8.38 -23.39
N VAL A 53 -20.39 -8.92 -23.77
CA VAL A 53 -21.67 -8.18 -23.70
C VAL A 53 -22.08 -7.90 -22.25
N ILE A 54 -21.91 -8.86 -21.32
CA ILE A 54 -22.23 -8.64 -19.91
C ILE A 54 -21.33 -7.55 -19.31
N ILE A 55 -20.02 -7.63 -19.54
CA ILE A 55 -19.07 -6.64 -19.00
C ILE A 55 -19.36 -5.26 -19.57
N ASP A 56 -19.60 -5.15 -20.89
CA ASP A 56 -19.92 -3.86 -21.50
C ASP A 56 -21.25 -3.30 -20.98
N ASN A 57 -22.30 -4.13 -20.88
CA ASN A 57 -23.58 -3.72 -20.32
C ASN A 57 -23.44 -3.26 -18.86
N PHE A 58 -22.67 -4.00 -18.06
CA PHE A 58 -22.38 -3.67 -16.68
C PHE A 58 -21.66 -2.32 -16.56
N ASN A 59 -20.63 -2.10 -17.38
CA ASN A 59 -19.89 -0.84 -17.43
C ASN A 59 -20.78 0.33 -17.87
N GLN A 60 -21.70 0.12 -18.82
CA GLN A 60 -22.67 1.13 -19.23
C GLN A 60 -23.66 1.47 -18.10
N GLN A 61 -24.16 0.49 -17.35
CA GLN A 61 -25.03 0.73 -16.21
C GLN A 61 -24.29 1.51 -15.11
N LYS A 62 -23.02 1.19 -14.85
CA LYS A 62 -22.18 1.87 -13.86
C LYS A 62 -21.86 3.32 -14.27
N LYS A 63 -21.75 3.61 -15.58
CA LYS A 63 -21.59 5.00 -16.05
C LYS A 63 -22.87 5.82 -15.87
N LYS A 64 -24.05 5.21 -16.07
CA LYS A 64 -25.35 5.89 -15.92
C LYS A 64 -25.71 6.15 -14.46
N ILE A 65 -25.46 5.17 -13.62
CA ILE A 65 -25.64 5.26 -12.17
C ILE A 65 -24.22 5.47 -11.64
N SER A 66 -23.79 6.72 -11.47
CA SER A 66 -22.43 7.16 -11.08
C SER A 66 -21.88 6.56 -9.76
N GLN A 67 -22.47 5.50 -9.22
CA GLN A 67 -22.15 4.83 -7.99
C GLN A 67 -22.28 3.30 -8.15
N ASP A 68 -21.57 2.55 -7.32
CA ASP A 68 -21.65 1.08 -7.29
C ASP A 68 -23.09 0.55 -7.21
N ILE A 69 -23.40 -0.37 -8.12
CA ILE A 69 -24.74 -0.91 -8.37
C ILE A 69 -25.10 -2.00 -7.35
N PHE A 70 -24.11 -2.77 -6.90
CA PHE A 70 -24.33 -3.96 -6.06
C PHE A 70 -24.28 -3.66 -4.57
N MET A 71 -24.22 -2.40 -4.14
CA MET A 71 -24.14 -2.04 -2.72
C MET A 71 -25.33 -1.18 -2.29
N THR A 72 -25.87 -1.49 -1.12
CA THR A 72 -26.86 -0.64 -0.45
C THR A 72 -26.25 0.68 0.01
N GLU A 73 -27.08 1.68 0.30
CA GLU A 73 -26.61 2.99 0.80
C GLU A 73 -25.85 2.88 2.13
N GLU A 74 -26.24 1.95 3.01
CA GLU A 74 -25.52 1.70 4.27
C GLU A 74 -24.16 1.03 4.04
N GLN A 75 -24.10 0.02 3.16
CA GLN A 75 -22.83 -0.62 2.79
C GLN A 75 -21.89 0.38 2.12
N LYS A 76 -22.40 1.33 1.33
CA LYS A 76 -21.60 2.42 0.77
C LYS A 76 -20.98 3.30 1.86
N LYS A 77 -21.71 3.61 2.94
CA LYS A 77 -21.15 4.35 4.09
C LYS A 77 -20.01 3.58 4.75
N TYR A 78 -20.19 2.26 4.95
CA TYR A 78 -19.15 1.39 5.49
C TYR A 78 -17.93 1.27 4.56
N TYR A 79 -18.16 1.06 3.26
CA TYR A 79 -17.13 1.03 2.23
C TYR A 79 -16.30 2.33 2.22
N ASN A 80 -16.97 3.49 2.26
CA ASN A 80 -16.29 4.79 2.31
C ASN A 80 -15.50 4.97 3.62
N ALA A 81 -15.98 4.45 4.75
CA ALA A 81 -15.23 4.45 6.00
C ALA A 81 -14.02 3.50 5.96
N MET A 82 -14.16 2.35 5.30
CA MET A 82 -13.09 1.35 5.11
C MET A 82 -12.02 1.85 4.14
N LYS A 83 -12.41 2.57 3.07
CA LYS A 83 -11.52 3.30 2.18
C LYS A 83 -10.70 4.35 2.96
N LYS A 84 -11.37 5.11 3.85
CA LYS A 84 -10.70 6.07 4.74
C LYS A 84 -9.80 5.43 5.80
N LEU A 85 -9.99 4.14 6.12
CA LEU A 85 -9.13 3.39 7.05
C LEU A 85 -7.82 2.93 6.38
N GLY A 86 -7.83 2.73 5.05
CA GLY A 86 -6.63 2.55 4.22
C GLY A 86 -5.76 3.81 4.21
N SER A 87 -6.40 4.98 4.10
CA SER A 87 -5.76 6.30 4.22
C SER A 87 -5.30 6.59 5.67
N LYS A 88 -4.21 5.97 6.12
CA LYS A 88 -3.73 6.12 7.50
C LYS A 88 -3.21 7.53 7.78
N LYS A 89 -3.49 7.97 9.01
CA LYS A 89 -3.04 9.23 9.62
C LYS A 89 -1.58 9.11 10.09
N PRO A 90 -0.79 10.20 10.13
CA PRO A 90 0.44 10.23 10.92
C PRO A 90 0.10 9.91 12.38
N GLN A 91 0.67 8.85 12.92
CA GLN A 91 0.48 8.48 14.32
C GLN A 91 1.56 9.18 15.15
N LYS A 92 1.25 9.54 16.41
CA LYS A 92 2.33 10.01 17.27
C LYS A 92 3.32 8.85 17.49
N PRO A 93 4.62 9.06 17.35
CA PRO A 93 5.60 8.01 17.63
C PRO A 93 5.41 7.54 19.07
N ILE A 94 5.48 6.23 19.27
CA ILE A 94 5.23 5.64 20.58
C ILE A 94 6.31 6.14 21.54
N PRO A 95 5.93 6.81 22.66
CA PRO A 95 6.91 7.44 23.53
C PRO A 95 7.80 6.40 24.19
N ARG A 96 9.11 6.62 24.08
CA ARG A 96 10.12 5.76 24.71
C ARG A 96 9.89 5.72 26.23
N PRO A 97 9.87 4.53 26.85
CA PRO A 97 9.69 4.42 28.29
C PRO A 97 10.85 5.09 29.05
N ALA A 98 10.53 5.77 30.16
CA ALA A 98 11.51 6.52 30.97
C ALA A 98 12.52 5.60 31.70
N ASN A 99 12.11 4.36 31.99
CA ASN A 99 12.95 3.39 32.69
C ASN A 99 14.09 2.89 31.80
N LYS A 100 15.34 2.91 32.30
CA LYS A 100 16.52 2.49 31.52
C LYS A 100 16.41 1.08 30.95
N PHE A 101 15.93 0.12 31.75
CA PHE A 101 15.76 -1.28 31.32
C PHE A 101 14.71 -1.41 30.21
N GLN A 102 13.51 -0.83 30.40
CA GLN A 102 12.47 -0.84 29.38
C GLN A 102 12.89 -0.07 28.12
N GLY A 103 13.66 1.01 28.27
CA GLY A 103 14.24 1.76 27.16
C GLY A 103 15.19 0.92 26.32
N MET A 104 16.07 0.12 26.94
CA MET A 104 16.95 -0.80 26.21
C MET A 104 16.16 -1.89 25.47
N VAL A 105 15.11 -2.44 26.09
CA VAL A 105 14.22 -3.42 25.44
C VAL A 105 13.48 -2.79 24.27
N PHE A 106 12.99 -1.56 24.44
CA PHE A 106 12.36 -0.78 23.37
C PHE A 106 13.31 -0.56 22.20
N ASP A 107 14.54 -0.11 22.47
CA ASP A 107 15.55 0.15 21.46
C ASP A 107 16.00 -1.14 20.73
N PHE A 108 15.90 -2.31 21.38
CA PHE A 108 16.17 -3.61 20.77
C PHE A 108 15.02 -4.08 19.88
N VAL A 109 13.78 -4.05 20.39
CA VAL A 109 12.57 -4.50 19.69
C VAL A 109 12.26 -3.65 18.46
N THR A 110 12.59 -2.35 18.50
CA THR A 110 12.30 -1.41 17.39
C THR A 110 13.31 -1.53 16.23
N LYS A 111 14.37 -2.32 16.36
CA LYS A 111 15.34 -2.52 15.28
C LYS A 111 14.75 -3.38 14.17
N GLN A 112 14.97 -2.96 12.92
CA GLN A 112 14.59 -3.74 11.73
C GLN A 112 15.15 -5.17 11.74
N ALA A 113 16.35 -5.38 12.29
CA ALA A 113 16.95 -6.71 12.41
C ALA A 113 16.13 -7.66 13.31
N PHE A 114 15.44 -7.14 14.33
CA PHE A 114 14.55 -7.92 15.17
C PHE A 114 13.35 -8.40 14.36
N ASP A 115 12.67 -7.51 13.64
CA ASP A 115 11.52 -7.87 12.79
C ASP A 115 11.90 -8.87 11.67
N ILE A 116 13.07 -8.71 11.04
CA ILE A 116 13.59 -9.67 10.04
C ILE A 116 13.83 -11.05 10.67
N SER A 117 14.40 -11.10 11.88
CA SER A 117 14.67 -12.39 12.54
C SER A 117 13.39 -13.14 12.92
N ILE A 118 12.35 -12.42 13.38
CA ILE A 118 11.01 -13.00 13.61
C ILE A 118 10.40 -13.50 12.31
N MET A 119 10.55 -12.76 11.21
CA MET A 119 10.05 -13.19 9.89
C MET A 119 10.72 -14.49 9.42
N ILE A 120 12.02 -14.64 9.62
CA ILE A 120 12.75 -15.88 9.33
C ILE A 120 12.23 -17.04 10.20
N LEU A 121 12.00 -16.81 11.50
CA LEU A 121 11.44 -17.83 12.40
C LEU A 121 10.04 -18.29 11.97
N ILE A 122 9.20 -17.39 11.46
CA ILE A 122 7.89 -17.75 10.90
C ILE A 122 8.05 -18.65 9.67
N CYS A 123 8.96 -18.30 8.76
CA CYS A 123 9.26 -19.14 7.59
C CYS A 123 9.78 -20.53 7.98
N LEU A 124 10.67 -20.61 8.97
CA LEU A 124 11.15 -21.90 9.48
C LEU A 124 10.02 -22.71 10.11
N ASN A 125 9.11 -22.08 10.88
CA ASN A 125 7.96 -22.77 11.44
C ASN A 125 7.02 -23.30 10.35
N MET A 126 6.82 -22.54 9.26
CA MET A 126 6.06 -23.02 8.10
C MET A 126 6.67 -24.29 7.51
N VAL A 127 8.00 -24.33 7.31
CA VAL A 127 8.69 -25.52 6.78
C VAL A 127 8.44 -26.72 7.69
N THR A 128 8.46 -26.56 9.02
CA THR A 128 8.19 -27.68 9.93
C THR A 128 6.77 -28.27 9.77
N MET A 129 5.78 -27.46 9.40
CA MET A 129 4.43 -27.95 9.12
C MET A 129 4.34 -28.72 7.80
N MET A 130 5.21 -28.40 6.83
CA MET A 130 5.24 -29.10 5.53
C MET A 130 5.83 -30.51 5.63
N VAL A 131 6.54 -30.82 6.71
CA VAL A 131 7.18 -32.12 6.91
C VAL A 131 6.22 -33.14 7.57
N GLU A 132 5.08 -32.71 8.12
CA GLU A 132 4.08 -33.60 8.71
C GLU A 132 3.48 -34.54 7.63
N THR A 133 3.45 -35.85 7.92
CA THR A 133 2.86 -36.89 7.05
C THR A 133 1.87 -37.75 7.82
N ASP A 134 0.90 -38.37 7.13
CA ASP A 134 -0.20 -39.14 7.74
C ASP A 134 0.30 -40.33 8.57
N ASP A 135 1.24 -41.11 8.03
CA ASP A 135 1.85 -42.28 8.70
C ASP A 135 3.31 -41.99 9.13
N GLN A 136 3.52 -41.03 10.04
CA GLN A 136 4.85 -40.70 10.57
C GLN A 136 5.23 -41.57 11.77
N SER A 137 6.53 -41.84 11.94
CA SER A 137 7.04 -42.58 13.10
C SER A 137 6.85 -41.79 14.40
N GLU A 138 6.72 -42.50 15.52
CA GLU A 138 6.60 -41.87 16.86
C GLU A 138 7.80 -40.96 17.16
N ASP A 139 9.01 -41.34 16.73
CA ASP A 139 10.20 -40.52 16.85
C ASP A 139 10.06 -39.18 16.10
N MET A 140 9.49 -39.21 14.89
CA MET A 140 9.27 -38.01 14.10
C MET A 140 8.22 -37.10 14.74
N GLU A 141 7.12 -37.68 15.24
CA GLU A 141 6.10 -36.92 15.97
C GLU A 141 6.67 -36.25 17.23
N ASN A 142 7.49 -36.98 18.00
CA ASN A 142 8.17 -36.45 19.18
C ASN A 142 9.14 -35.31 18.82
N ILE A 143 9.96 -35.47 17.79
CA ILE A 143 10.87 -34.42 17.32
C ILE A 143 10.09 -33.16 16.90
N LEU A 144 9.02 -33.33 16.10
CA LEU A 144 8.19 -32.22 15.65
C LEU A 144 7.45 -31.55 16.81
N TYR A 145 7.03 -32.30 17.84
CA TYR A 145 6.43 -31.74 19.05
C TYR A 145 7.40 -30.80 19.77
N TRP A 146 8.63 -31.25 20.04
CA TRP A 146 9.64 -30.44 20.71
C TRP A 146 10.03 -29.20 19.91
N ILE A 147 10.17 -29.33 18.59
CA ILE A 147 10.42 -28.19 17.70
C ILE A 147 9.27 -27.18 17.76
N ASN A 148 8.01 -27.65 17.71
CA ASN A 148 6.84 -26.78 17.80
C ASN A 148 6.74 -26.08 19.16
N LEU A 149 7.10 -26.75 20.26
CA LEU A 149 7.20 -26.14 21.59
C LEU A 149 8.22 -25.00 21.60
N VAL A 150 9.41 -25.20 21.02
CA VAL A 150 10.44 -24.15 20.92
C VAL A 150 9.90 -22.93 20.17
N PHE A 151 9.22 -23.11 19.04
CA PHE A 151 8.60 -21.99 18.32
C PHE A 151 7.54 -21.25 19.15
N ILE A 152 6.71 -21.96 19.89
CA ILE A 152 5.70 -21.35 20.78
C ILE A 152 6.39 -20.50 21.85
N VAL A 153 7.45 -21.01 22.47
CA VAL A 153 8.22 -20.27 23.47
C VAL A 153 8.86 -19.02 22.86
N LEU A 154 9.46 -19.12 21.66
CA LEU A 154 10.06 -17.98 20.96
C LEU A 154 9.02 -16.89 20.62
N PHE A 155 7.86 -17.26 20.07
CA PHE A 155 6.80 -16.29 19.74
C PHE A 155 6.12 -15.71 20.98
N THR A 156 6.03 -16.49 22.05
CA THR A 156 5.57 -15.97 23.35
C THR A 156 6.58 -14.96 23.91
N GLY A 157 7.88 -15.25 23.78
CA GLY A 157 8.96 -14.34 24.14
C GLY A 157 8.91 -13.04 23.34
N GLU A 158 8.71 -13.11 22.03
CA GLU A 158 8.49 -11.95 21.16
C GLU A 158 7.32 -11.08 21.65
N PHE A 159 6.15 -11.70 21.90
CA PHE A 159 4.98 -11.02 22.44
C PHE A 159 5.28 -10.32 23.76
N VAL A 160 5.91 -11.01 24.72
CA VAL A 160 6.25 -10.45 26.03
C VAL A 160 7.23 -9.29 25.90
N LEU A 161 8.25 -9.41 25.04
CA LEU A 161 9.21 -8.32 24.78
C LEU A 161 8.52 -7.08 24.19
N LYS A 162 7.63 -7.27 23.20
CA LYS A 162 6.83 -6.17 22.62
C LYS A 162 5.85 -5.56 23.63
N LEU A 163 5.27 -6.37 24.52
CA LEU A 163 4.38 -5.88 25.56
C LEU A 163 5.12 -5.04 26.61
N ILE A 164 6.32 -5.46 27.02
CA ILE A 164 7.16 -4.72 27.98
C ILE A 164 7.63 -3.39 27.37
N SER A 165 7.99 -3.37 26.08
CA SER A 165 8.46 -2.14 25.42
C SER A 165 7.32 -1.17 25.10
N LEU A 166 6.23 -1.64 24.49
CA LEU A 166 5.15 -0.79 23.97
C LEU A 166 4.02 -0.56 24.98
N ARG A 167 3.90 -1.39 26.03
CA ARG A 167 2.86 -1.28 27.08
C ARG A 167 1.46 -1.29 26.46
N HIS A 168 0.62 -0.30 26.77
CA HIS A 168 -0.74 -0.15 26.24
C HIS A 168 -0.76 0.16 24.74
N TYR A 169 0.30 0.79 24.20
CA TYR A 169 0.42 1.06 22.76
C TYR A 169 0.58 -0.22 21.93
N TYR A 170 0.87 -1.36 22.56
CA TYR A 170 0.88 -2.65 21.87
C TYR A 170 -0.49 -2.94 21.21
N PHE A 171 -1.59 -2.66 21.92
CA PHE A 171 -2.95 -2.97 21.50
C PHE A 171 -3.56 -1.92 20.56
N THR A 172 -2.86 -0.84 20.23
CA THR A 172 -3.34 0.12 19.22
C THR A 172 -3.03 -0.35 17.79
N ILE A 173 -2.08 -1.28 17.64
CA ILE A 173 -1.64 -1.81 16.35
C ILE A 173 -2.37 -3.11 16.06
N GLY A 174 -3.20 -3.14 15.01
CA GLY A 174 -4.02 -4.31 14.63
C GLY A 174 -3.19 -5.59 14.38
N TRP A 175 -2.02 -5.46 13.75
CA TRP A 175 -1.11 -6.60 13.53
C TRP A 175 -0.56 -7.20 14.82
N ASN A 176 -0.31 -6.38 15.84
CA ASN A 176 0.12 -6.85 17.15
C ASN A 176 -1.03 -7.59 17.87
N ILE A 177 -2.27 -7.10 17.76
CA ILE A 177 -3.45 -7.82 18.27
C ILE A 177 -3.59 -9.19 17.59
N PHE A 178 -3.45 -9.23 16.27
CA PHE A 178 -3.46 -10.48 15.51
C PHE A 178 -2.38 -11.45 15.98
N ASP A 179 -1.14 -10.98 16.13
CA ASP A 179 -0.03 -11.78 16.65
C ASP A 179 -0.36 -12.32 18.05
N PHE A 180 -0.85 -11.48 18.96
CA PHE A 180 -1.28 -11.88 20.30
C PHE A 180 -2.34 -12.98 20.26
N VAL A 181 -3.40 -12.83 19.45
CA VAL A 181 -4.45 -13.86 19.32
C VAL A 181 -3.86 -15.19 18.84
N VAL A 182 -2.96 -15.16 17.85
CA VAL A 182 -2.29 -16.37 17.35
C VAL A 182 -1.40 -17.04 18.41
N VAL A 183 -0.70 -16.26 19.26
CA VAL A 183 0.07 -16.82 20.39
C VAL A 183 -0.87 -17.47 21.40
N ILE A 184 -1.95 -16.80 21.79
CA ILE A 184 -2.92 -17.35 22.76
C ILE A 184 -3.55 -18.65 22.23
N LEU A 185 -4.02 -18.67 20.98
CA LEU A 185 -4.57 -19.88 20.36
C LEU A 185 -3.55 -21.03 20.31
N SER A 186 -2.27 -20.70 20.12
CA SER A 186 -1.18 -21.70 20.13
C SER A 186 -0.95 -22.30 21.51
N ILE A 187 -0.98 -21.48 22.57
CA ILE A 187 -0.83 -21.93 23.95
C ILE A 187 -2.05 -22.74 24.37
N VAL A 188 -3.25 -22.24 24.09
CA VAL A 188 -4.52 -22.92 24.36
C VAL A 188 -4.54 -24.28 23.67
N GLY A 189 -4.11 -24.36 22.40
CA GLY A 189 -4.07 -25.62 21.66
C GLY A 189 -3.12 -26.66 22.28
N MET A 190 -2.00 -26.23 22.88
CA MET A 190 -1.08 -27.11 23.59
C MET A 190 -1.68 -27.63 24.90
N PHE A 191 -2.21 -26.75 25.75
CA PHE A 191 -2.82 -27.15 27.03
C PHE A 191 -4.12 -27.96 26.85
N LEU A 192 -4.90 -27.68 25.79
CA LEU A 192 -6.06 -28.50 25.47
C LEU A 192 -5.67 -29.92 25.10
N ALA A 193 -4.52 -30.15 24.45
CA ALA A 193 -4.08 -31.50 24.10
C ALA A 193 -3.90 -32.36 25.38
N GLU A 194 -3.24 -31.82 26.40
CA GLU A 194 -3.06 -32.50 27.71
C GLU A 194 -4.37 -32.66 28.48
N MET A 195 -5.28 -31.69 28.39
CA MET A 195 -6.59 -31.77 29.06
C MET A 195 -7.51 -32.81 28.39
N ILE A 196 -7.46 -32.93 27.08
CA ILE A 196 -8.38 -33.77 26.30
C ILE A 196 -8.05 -35.26 26.40
N GLU A 197 -6.79 -35.65 26.56
CA GLU A 197 -6.44 -37.04 26.92
C GLU A 197 -7.13 -37.46 28.22
N LYS A 198 -7.42 -36.51 29.11
CA LYS A 198 -8.09 -36.75 30.40
C LYS A 198 -9.62 -36.67 30.32
N TYR A 199 -10.17 -35.88 29.41
CA TYR A 199 -11.61 -35.72 29.21
C TYR A 199 -11.93 -36.05 27.75
N PHE A 200 -12.46 -37.25 27.47
CA PHE A 200 -12.86 -37.79 26.16
C PHE A 200 -13.51 -36.77 25.18
N VAL A 201 -12.72 -35.90 24.58
CA VAL A 201 -13.15 -34.93 23.57
C VAL A 201 -12.86 -35.50 22.18
N SER A 202 -13.73 -35.19 21.22
CA SER A 202 -13.64 -35.73 19.86
C SER A 202 -12.27 -35.46 19.21
N PRO A 203 -11.60 -36.48 18.63
CA PRO A 203 -10.38 -36.31 17.84
C PRO A 203 -10.52 -35.33 16.66
N THR A 204 -11.75 -35.08 16.19
CA THR A 204 -12.00 -34.09 15.13
C THR A 204 -11.79 -32.66 15.60
N LEU A 205 -12.13 -32.34 16.85
CA LEU A 205 -11.90 -31.01 17.42
C LEU A 205 -10.41 -30.72 17.54
N PHE A 206 -9.61 -31.74 17.87
CA PHE A 206 -8.16 -31.65 17.90
C PHE A 206 -7.57 -31.29 16.54
N ARG A 207 -8.04 -31.92 15.46
CA ARG A 207 -7.63 -31.56 14.08
C ARG A 207 -7.95 -30.10 13.77
N VAL A 208 -9.11 -29.58 14.21
CA VAL A 208 -9.50 -28.18 14.00
C VAL A 208 -8.64 -27.21 14.82
N ILE A 209 -8.37 -27.50 16.09
CA ILE A 209 -7.50 -26.67 16.94
C ILE A 209 -6.09 -26.62 16.36
N ARG A 210 -5.58 -27.75 15.84
CA ARG A 210 -4.33 -27.81 15.10
C ARG A 210 -4.33 -26.88 13.88
N LEU A 211 -5.46 -26.51 13.26
CA LEU A 211 -5.47 -25.53 12.16
C LEU A 211 -5.13 -24.11 12.61
N ALA A 212 -5.32 -23.76 13.89
CA ALA A 212 -5.00 -22.42 14.39
C ALA A 212 -3.52 -22.04 14.21
N ARG A 213 -2.62 -23.04 14.14
CA ARG A 213 -1.19 -22.82 13.85
C ARG A 213 -0.92 -22.23 12.47
N ILE A 214 -1.83 -22.44 11.50
CA ILE A 214 -1.76 -21.81 10.16
C ILE A 214 -1.84 -20.28 10.27
N GLY A 215 -2.51 -19.74 11.30
CA GLY A 215 -2.56 -18.31 11.56
C GLY A 215 -1.19 -17.66 11.73
N ARG A 216 -0.15 -18.43 12.10
CA ARG A 216 1.24 -17.94 12.16
C ARG A 216 1.81 -17.60 10.79
N ILE A 217 1.45 -18.35 9.75
CA ILE A 217 1.90 -18.12 8.37
C ILE A 217 1.31 -16.81 7.84
N LEU A 218 0.07 -16.49 8.23
CA LEU A 218 -0.57 -15.22 7.86
C LEU A 218 0.19 -13.99 8.37
N ARG A 219 1.07 -14.13 9.38
CA ARG A 219 1.93 -13.03 9.85
C ARG A 219 2.92 -12.56 8.77
N LEU A 220 3.28 -13.41 7.80
CA LEU A 220 4.13 -13.03 6.67
C LEU A 220 3.49 -11.94 5.79
N ILE A 221 2.15 -11.84 5.80
CA ILE A 221 1.41 -10.80 5.07
C ILE A 221 1.81 -9.40 5.54
N LYS A 222 2.16 -9.24 6.83
CA LYS A 222 2.59 -7.94 7.40
C LYS A 222 3.76 -7.32 6.62
N GLY A 223 4.72 -8.14 6.19
CA GLY A 223 5.92 -7.70 5.47
C GLY A 223 5.75 -7.58 3.96
N ALA A 224 4.67 -8.11 3.38
CA ALA A 224 4.47 -8.20 1.94
C ALA A 224 3.49 -7.12 1.44
N LYS A 225 4.01 -5.94 1.06
CA LYS A 225 3.24 -4.80 0.55
C LYS A 225 2.28 -5.19 -0.58
N GLY A 226 2.78 -5.88 -1.62
CA GLY A 226 1.93 -6.31 -2.74
C GLY A 226 0.77 -7.23 -2.33
N ILE A 227 1.00 -8.17 -1.39
CA ILE A 227 -0.05 -9.07 -0.90
C ILE A 227 -1.08 -8.29 -0.07
N ARG A 228 -0.65 -7.33 0.75
CA ARG A 228 -1.57 -6.45 1.49
C ARG A 228 -2.49 -5.69 0.56
N THR A 229 -1.98 -5.12 -0.53
CA THR A 229 -2.78 -4.38 -1.52
C THR A 229 -3.84 -5.30 -2.15
N LEU A 230 -3.45 -6.52 -2.54
CA LEU A 230 -4.40 -7.50 -3.10
C LEU A 230 -5.46 -7.92 -2.08
N LEU A 231 -5.09 -8.16 -0.82
CA LEU A 231 -6.02 -8.52 0.24
C LEU A 231 -6.96 -7.37 0.62
N PHE A 232 -6.46 -6.13 0.58
CA PHE A 232 -7.29 -4.95 0.80
C PHE A 232 -8.32 -4.81 -0.32
N ALA A 233 -7.92 -4.92 -1.59
CA ALA A 233 -8.83 -4.93 -2.73
C ALA A 233 -9.90 -6.03 -2.60
N LEU A 234 -9.49 -7.24 -2.21
CA LEU A 234 -10.41 -8.34 -1.93
C LEU A 234 -11.41 -7.98 -0.82
N MET A 235 -10.93 -7.43 0.31
CA MET A 235 -11.79 -7.04 1.43
C MET A 235 -12.79 -5.95 1.03
N MET A 236 -12.36 -4.99 0.20
CA MET A 236 -13.21 -3.93 -0.35
C MET A 236 -14.32 -4.49 -1.25
N SER A 237 -14.09 -5.62 -1.93
CA SER A 237 -15.10 -6.28 -2.77
C SER A 237 -16.12 -7.14 -2.00
N LEU A 238 -15.84 -7.52 -0.75
CA LEU A 238 -16.69 -8.42 0.05
C LEU A 238 -18.15 -7.96 0.21
N PRO A 239 -18.46 -6.67 0.44
CA PRO A 239 -19.86 -6.23 0.59
C PRO A 239 -20.71 -6.48 -0.66
N ALA A 240 -20.17 -6.19 -1.85
CA ALA A 240 -20.84 -6.47 -3.12
C ALA A 240 -20.97 -7.99 -3.36
N LEU A 241 -19.90 -8.74 -3.07
CA LEU A 241 -19.87 -10.19 -3.19
C LEU A 241 -20.92 -10.88 -2.31
N PHE A 242 -21.12 -10.37 -1.10
CA PHE A 242 -22.11 -10.86 -0.14
C PHE A 242 -23.54 -10.70 -0.66
N ASN A 243 -23.88 -9.55 -1.26
CA ASN A 243 -25.22 -9.33 -1.82
C ASN A 243 -25.52 -10.28 -2.98
N ILE A 244 -24.55 -10.50 -3.86
CA ILE A 244 -24.64 -11.48 -4.94
C ILE A 244 -24.79 -12.90 -4.37
N GLY A 245 -23.99 -13.24 -3.36
CA GLY A 245 -24.05 -14.53 -2.66
C GLY A 245 -25.40 -14.80 -2.01
N LEU A 246 -26.03 -13.78 -1.41
CA LEU A 246 -27.36 -13.89 -0.82
C LEU A 246 -28.43 -14.16 -1.89
N LEU A 247 -28.37 -13.46 -3.02
CA LEU A 247 -29.27 -13.72 -4.14
C LEU A 247 -29.11 -15.14 -4.69
N LEU A 248 -27.86 -15.59 -4.88
CA LEU A 248 -27.57 -16.95 -5.33
C LEU A 248 -28.06 -17.99 -4.31
N PHE A 249 -27.88 -17.74 -3.02
CA PHE A 249 -28.40 -18.59 -1.96
C PHE A 249 -29.93 -18.70 -1.99
N LEU A 250 -30.64 -17.59 -2.23
CA LEU A 250 -32.09 -17.60 -2.38
C LEU A 250 -32.54 -18.45 -3.57
N VAL A 251 -31.85 -18.33 -4.72
CA VAL A 251 -32.14 -19.15 -5.90
C VAL A 251 -31.90 -20.63 -5.58
N MET A 252 -30.76 -20.98 -5.00
CA MET A 252 -30.47 -22.36 -4.57
C MET A 252 -31.51 -22.88 -3.58
N PHE A 253 -31.96 -22.05 -2.64
CA PHE A 253 -32.99 -22.41 -1.68
C PHE A 253 -34.31 -22.80 -2.38
N ILE A 254 -34.77 -21.99 -3.33
CA ILE A 254 -36.00 -22.26 -4.09
C ILE A 254 -35.84 -23.58 -4.87
N TYR A 255 -34.73 -23.75 -5.59
CA TYR A 255 -34.48 -24.98 -6.34
C TYR A 255 -34.28 -26.20 -5.46
N ALA A 256 -33.81 -26.05 -4.22
CA ALA A 256 -33.67 -27.16 -3.27
C ALA A 256 -35.04 -27.71 -2.89
N ILE A 257 -36.00 -26.83 -2.59
CA ILE A 257 -37.38 -27.23 -2.27
C ILE A 257 -38.05 -27.93 -3.46
N PHE A 258 -37.90 -27.38 -4.67
CA PHE A 258 -38.40 -28.03 -5.89
C PHE A 258 -37.68 -29.36 -6.17
N GLY A 259 -36.37 -29.42 -5.92
CA GLY A 259 -35.57 -30.63 -6.10
C GLY A 259 -36.03 -31.74 -5.18
N MET A 260 -36.29 -31.42 -3.92
CA MET A 260 -36.85 -32.38 -2.95
C MET A 260 -38.22 -32.89 -3.38
N SER A 261 -39.13 -32.00 -3.78
CA SER A 261 -40.49 -32.42 -4.12
C SER A 261 -40.54 -33.31 -5.36
N ASN A 262 -39.65 -33.09 -6.33
CA ASN A 262 -39.69 -33.76 -7.62
C ASN A 262 -38.73 -34.96 -7.72
N PHE A 263 -37.58 -34.92 -7.04
CA PHE A 263 -36.47 -35.85 -7.28
C PHE A 263 -36.08 -36.69 -6.07
N ALA A 264 -36.78 -36.58 -4.93
CA ALA A 264 -36.47 -37.37 -3.73
C ALA A 264 -36.53 -38.90 -3.95
N TYR A 265 -37.38 -39.38 -4.84
CA TYR A 265 -37.58 -40.83 -5.07
C TYR A 265 -37.07 -41.32 -6.43
N VAL A 266 -36.23 -40.53 -7.10
CA VAL A 266 -35.61 -40.94 -8.37
C VAL A 266 -34.69 -42.14 -8.11
N LYS A 267 -34.70 -43.09 -9.04
CA LYS A 267 -33.81 -44.26 -8.98
C LYS A 267 -32.36 -43.78 -8.95
N ARG A 268 -31.58 -44.35 -8.01
CA ARG A 268 -30.16 -44.03 -7.85
C ARG A 268 -29.39 -44.51 -9.07
N GLU A 269 -28.85 -43.56 -9.81
CA GLU A 269 -28.08 -43.74 -11.04
C GLU A 269 -26.88 -42.79 -11.02
N VAL A 270 -26.17 -42.62 -12.14
CA VAL A 270 -24.94 -41.82 -12.18
C VAL A 270 -25.21 -40.39 -11.71
N GLY A 271 -24.56 -40.00 -10.60
CA GLY A 271 -24.69 -38.68 -10.00
C GLY A 271 -25.75 -38.52 -8.91
N ILE A 272 -26.53 -39.57 -8.61
CA ILE A 272 -27.45 -39.61 -7.46
C ILE A 272 -27.20 -40.89 -6.67
N ASP A 273 -26.65 -40.75 -5.45
CA ASP A 273 -26.30 -41.85 -4.57
C ASP A 273 -26.88 -41.65 -3.15
N ASP A 274 -26.46 -42.49 -2.21
CA ASP A 274 -26.94 -42.49 -0.82
C ASP A 274 -26.55 -41.20 -0.06
N MET A 275 -25.50 -40.50 -0.50
CA MET A 275 -24.94 -39.31 0.13
C MET A 275 -25.30 -38.01 -0.62
N PHE A 276 -25.32 -38.05 -1.94
CA PHE A 276 -25.62 -36.94 -2.85
C PHE A 276 -26.95 -37.19 -3.57
N ASN A 277 -28.04 -36.68 -3.00
CA ASN A 277 -29.40 -36.85 -3.52
C ASN A 277 -30.32 -35.70 -3.14
N PHE A 278 -31.58 -35.78 -3.58
CA PHE A 278 -32.62 -34.81 -3.28
C PHE A 278 -33.61 -35.30 -2.20
N GLU A 279 -33.24 -36.28 -1.37
CA GLU A 279 -34.14 -36.83 -0.34
C GLU A 279 -34.37 -35.83 0.81
N THR A 280 -33.34 -35.05 1.15
CA THR A 280 -33.38 -34.07 2.23
C THR A 280 -32.94 -32.69 1.76
N PHE A 281 -33.30 -31.67 2.53
CA PHE A 281 -32.92 -30.28 2.23
C PHE A 281 -31.40 -30.09 2.22
N GLY A 282 -30.69 -30.66 3.19
CA GLY A 282 -29.23 -30.57 3.27
C GLY A 282 -28.55 -31.19 2.05
N ASN A 283 -28.96 -32.41 1.67
CA ASN A 283 -28.41 -33.09 0.50
C ASN A 283 -28.71 -32.31 -0.80
N SER A 284 -29.95 -31.81 -0.93
CA SER A 284 -30.36 -30.98 -2.08
C SER A 284 -29.53 -29.70 -2.22
N MET A 285 -29.22 -29.04 -1.10
CA MET A 285 -28.36 -27.85 -1.08
C MET A 285 -26.92 -28.18 -1.50
N ILE A 286 -26.37 -29.32 -1.07
CA ILE A 286 -25.03 -29.78 -1.49
C ILE A 286 -25.00 -30.09 -2.99
N CYS A 287 -26.00 -30.81 -3.51
CA CYS A 287 -26.13 -31.11 -4.93
C CYS A 287 -26.24 -29.83 -5.77
N LEU A 288 -27.06 -28.87 -5.34
CA LEU A 288 -27.20 -27.59 -6.05
C LEU A 288 -25.93 -26.75 -6.00
N PHE A 289 -25.23 -26.70 -4.87
CA PHE A 289 -23.93 -26.04 -4.78
C PHE A 289 -22.90 -26.66 -5.72
N GLN A 290 -22.87 -28.00 -5.82
CA GLN A 290 -22.05 -28.71 -6.80
C GLN A 290 -22.43 -28.32 -8.23
N ILE A 291 -23.73 -28.24 -8.57
CA ILE A 291 -24.19 -27.87 -9.92
C ILE A 291 -23.80 -26.41 -10.24
N THR A 292 -23.99 -25.48 -9.31
CA THR A 292 -23.64 -24.07 -9.48
C THR A 292 -22.15 -23.89 -9.80
N THR A 293 -21.26 -24.58 -9.10
CA THR A 293 -19.80 -24.47 -9.32
C THR A 293 -19.33 -25.11 -10.63
N SER A 294 -20.08 -26.08 -11.15
CA SER A 294 -19.62 -26.93 -12.26
C SER A 294 -20.37 -26.70 -13.57
N ALA A 295 -21.53 -26.03 -13.57
CA ALA A 295 -22.29 -25.67 -14.77
C ALA A 295 -22.92 -24.25 -14.73
N GLY A 296 -22.73 -23.47 -13.66
CA GLY A 296 -23.27 -22.11 -13.49
C GLY A 296 -22.37 -21.03 -14.06
N TRP A 297 -21.96 -21.15 -15.32
CA TRP A 297 -21.04 -20.22 -16.00
C TRP A 297 -21.53 -18.76 -15.93
N ASP A 298 -22.83 -18.51 -16.05
CA ASP A 298 -23.40 -17.15 -16.00
C ASP A 298 -23.15 -16.42 -14.68
N VAL A 299 -23.36 -17.11 -13.56
CA VAL A 299 -23.20 -16.53 -12.21
C VAL A 299 -21.72 -16.40 -11.86
N VAL A 300 -20.91 -17.40 -12.22
CA VAL A 300 -19.45 -17.35 -12.06
C VAL A 300 -18.86 -16.20 -12.89
N ASN A 301 -19.37 -15.95 -14.09
CA ASN A 301 -18.93 -14.83 -14.93
C ASN A 301 -19.30 -13.47 -14.32
N MET A 302 -20.46 -13.36 -13.66
CA MET A 302 -20.79 -12.14 -12.90
C MET A 302 -19.84 -11.93 -11.73
N TYR A 303 -19.47 -12.99 -11.01
CA TYR A 303 -18.43 -12.93 -9.97
C TYR A 303 -17.08 -12.51 -10.53
N ILE A 304 -16.65 -13.08 -11.66
CA ILE A 304 -15.41 -12.71 -12.33
C ILE A 304 -15.45 -11.25 -12.78
N ALA A 305 -16.57 -10.76 -13.34
CA ALA A 305 -16.71 -9.37 -13.75
C ALA A 305 -16.59 -8.41 -12.55
N VAL A 306 -17.23 -8.73 -11.43
CA VAL A 306 -17.14 -7.93 -10.20
C VAL A 306 -15.74 -7.98 -9.60
N ILE A 307 -15.09 -9.13 -9.62
CA ILE A 307 -13.72 -9.29 -9.12
C ILE A 307 -12.74 -8.54 -10.03
N LEU A 308 -12.74 -8.79 -11.34
CA LEU A 308 -11.85 -8.12 -12.29
C LEU A 308 -12.01 -6.60 -12.26
N GLU A 309 -13.21 -6.10 -12.03
CA GLU A 309 -13.45 -4.66 -11.91
C GLU A 309 -13.01 -4.09 -10.55
N ASN A 310 -13.19 -4.80 -9.44
CA ASN A 310 -12.63 -4.35 -8.16
C ASN A 310 -11.09 -4.42 -8.17
N PHE A 311 -10.52 -5.41 -8.86
CA PHE A 311 -9.09 -5.48 -9.10
C PHE A 311 -8.63 -4.42 -10.10
N SER A 312 -9.41 -4.08 -11.15
CA SER A 312 -9.06 -3.02 -12.10
C SER A 312 -9.00 -1.67 -11.40
N VAL A 313 -9.98 -1.35 -10.56
CA VAL A 313 -9.99 -0.13 -9.72
C VAL A 313 -8.83 -0.13 -8.74
N ALA A 314 -8.52 -1.26 -8.09
CA ALA A 314 -7.35 -1.36 -7.21
C ALA A 314 -6.02 -1.24 -7.97
N THR A 315 -5.96 -1.70 -9.23
CA THR A 315 -4.78 -1.53 -10.09
C THR A 315 -4.68 -0.14 -10.69
N GLU A 316 -5.80 0.53 -10.97
CA GLU A 316 -5.86 1.93 -11.40
C GLU A 316 -5.43 2.85 -10.26
N GLU A 317 -5.87 2.60 -9.02
CA GLU A 317 -5.34 3.26 -7.81
C GLU A 317 -3.85 2.94 -7.58
N SER A 318 -3.34 1.79 -8.05
CA SER A 318 -1.90 1.48 -8.02
C SER A 318 -1.09 2.05 -9.20
N ALA A 319 -1.78 2.49 -10.27
CA ALA A 319 -1.20 3.15 -11.44
C ALA A 319 -1.14 4.68 -11.26
N GLU A 320 -1.70 5.21 -10.17
CA GLU A 320 -1.43 6.58 -9.75
C GLU A 320 0.07 6.73 -9.45
N PRO A 321 0.70 7.87 -9.83
CA PRO A 321 2.14 8.08 -9.59
C PRO A 321 2.53 8.08 -8.11
N LEU A 322 1.54 8.18 -7.21
CA LEU A 322 1.68 8.18 -5.76
C LEU A 322 0.59 7.30 -5.15
N SER A 323 1.00 6.31 -4.36
CA SER A 323 0.12 5.42 -3.61
C SER A 323 -0.08 5.89 -2.17
N GLU A 324 -1.11 5.39 -1.47
CA GLU A 324 -1.32 5.65 -0.04
C GLU A 324 -0.10 5.30 0.81
N ASP A 325 0.59 4.22 0.47
CA ASP A 325 1.81 3.79 1.17
C ASP A 325 2.96 4.80 1.02
N ASP A 326 3.00 5.60 -0.06
CA ASP A 326 4.02 6.64 -0.24
C ASP A 326 3.79 7.82 0.71
N PHE A 327 2.52 8.13 0.99
CA PHE A 327 2.15 9.08 2.04
C PHE A 327 2.44 8.52 3.44
N GLU A 328 2.24 7.22 3.67
CA GLU A 328 2.63 6.55 4.94
C GLU A 328 4.14 6.65 5.14
N MET A 329 4.94 6.30 4.13
CA MET A 329 6.41 6.42 4.16
C MET A 329 6.85 7.87 4.44
N PHE A 330 6.20 8.86 3.83
CA PHE A 330 6.48 10.27 4.11
C PHE A 330 6.31 10.63 5.59
N TYR A 331 5.19 10.22 6.19
CA TYR A 331 4.93 10.50 7.61
C TYR A 331 5.84 9.72 8.55
N GLU A 332 6.16 8.45 8.25
CA GLU A 332 7.12 7.66 9.04
C GLU A 332 8.51 8.29 9.07
N VAL A 333 8.95 8.86 7.94
CA VAL A 333 10.20 9.61 7.88
C VAL A 333 10.05 10.96 8.60
N TRP A 334 8.92 11.65 8.44
CA TRP A 334 8.64 12.94 9.09
C TRP A 334 8.72 12.85 10.61
N GLU A 335 8.18 11.80 11.20
CA GLU A 335 8.20 11.55 12.65
C GLU A 335 9.63 11.53 13.23
N LYS A 336 10.63 11.14 12.43
CA LYS A 336 12.04 11.16 12.85
C LYS A 336 12.61 12.57 12.97
N PHE A 337 12.04 13.53 12.25
CA PHE A 337 12.47 14.93 12.21
C PHE A 337 11.58 15.85 13.07
N ASP A 338 10.37 15.43 13.43
CA ASP A 338 9.42 16.13 14.31
C ASP A 338 8.83 15.19 15.39
N PRO A 339 9.63 14.77 16.39
CA PRO A 339 9.19 13.80 17.42
C PRO A 339 8.06 14.32 18.31
N ASP A 340 7.97 15.64 18.47
CA ASP A 340 6.98 16.32 19.32
C ASP A 340 5.67 16.62 18.58
N ALA A 341 5.56 16.22 17.30
CA ALA A 341 4.40 16.43 16.44
C ALA A 341 3.99 17.92 16.33
N THR A 342 4.97 18.81 16.22
CA THR A 342 4.76 20.26 16.05
C THR A 342 4.19 20.61 14.67
N GLN A 343 4.36 19.71 13.69
CA GLN A 343 4.11 19.83 12.25
C GLN A 343 5.03 20.83 11.54
N PHE A 344 6.16 21.18 12.15
CA PHE A 344 7.15 22.07 11.57
C PHE A 344 8.52 21.42 11.55
N ILE A 345 9.27 21.70 10.48
CA ILE A 345 10.69 21.35 10.38
C ILE A 345 11.52 22.61 10.15
N GLU A 346 12.73 22.65 10.70
CA GLU A 346 13.69 23.72 10.40
C GLU A 346 14.22 23.59 8.97
N PHE A 347 14.36 24.71 8.26
CA PHE A 347 14.86 24.76 6.87
C PHE A 347 16.23 24.09 6.70
N SER A 348 17.09 24.15 7.72
CA SER A 348 18.40 23.49 7.73
C SER A 348 18.31 21.97 7.56
N LYS A 349 17.25 21.34 8.09
CA LYS A 349 17.05 19.87 8.07
C LYS A 349 16.29 19.38 6.83
N LEU A 350 15.69 20.28 6.05
CA LEU A 350 14.88 19.93 4.87
C LEU A 350 15.67 19.10 3.84
N SER A 351 16.94 19.43 3.63
CA SER A 351 17.83 18.70 2.71
C SER A 351 18.08 17.26 3.15
N ASP A 352 18.20 17.02 4.45
CA ASP A 352 18.40 15.69 5.01
C ASP A 352 17.09 14.88 4.99
N PHE A 353 15.98 15.54 5.35
CA PHE A 353 14.64 14.95 5.27
C PHE A 353 14.32 14.45 3.86
N ALA A 354 14.47 15.31 2.85
CA ALA A 354 14.15 14.96 1.46
C ALA A 354 15.03 13.82 0.89
N ALA A 355 16.24 13.65 1.42
CA ALA A 355 17.16 12.58 1.04
C ALA A 355 16.91 11.26 1.79
N SER A 356 16.09 11.29 2.85
CA SER A 356 15.74 10.12 3.66
C SER A 356 14.42 9.45 3.28
N LEU A 357 13.68 10.05 2.33
CA LEU A 357 12.49 9.46 1.73
C LEU A 357 12.87 8.41 0.70
N ASP A 358 11.99 7.45 0.45
CA ASP A 358 12.15 6.48 -0.65
C ASP A 358 11.50 6.98 -1.95
N PRO A 359 11.90 6.48 -3.13
CA PRO A 359 11.19 6.76 -4.39
C PRO A 359 9.71 6.37 -4.26
N PRO A 360 8.76 7.17 -4.79
CA PRO A 360 8.92 8.29 -5.73
C PRO A 360 9.14 9.68 -5.12
N LEU A 361 8.99 9.85 -3.80
CA LEU A 361 9.11 11.14 -3.12
C LEU A 361 10.55 11.56 -2.80
N LEU A 362 11.52 10.63 -2.90
CA LEU A 362 12.95 10.89 -2.72
C LEU A 362 13.47 12.06 -3.56
N ILE A 363 14.26 12.92 -2.92
CA ILE A 363 15.10 13.93 -3.58
C ILE A 363 16.56 13.71 -3.17
N ALA A 364 17.28 12.95 -3.99
CA ALA A 364 18.68 12.59 -3.74
C ALA A 364 19.59 13.83 -3.69
N LYS A 365 20.63 13.77 -2.84
CA LYS A 365 21.62 14.84 -2.76
C LYS A 365 22.49 14.87 -4.03
N PRO A 366 22.91 16.06 -4.52
CA PRO A 366 22.66 17.39 -3.96
C PRO A 366 21.26 17.95 -4.31
N ASN A 367 20.42 18.18 -3.29
CA ASN A 367 19.01 18.54 -3.47
C ASN A 367 18.69 20.01 -3.10
N LYS A 368 19.65 20.77 -2.58
CA LYS A 368 19.42 22.13 -2.05
C LYS A 368 18.85 23.10 -3.11
N VAL A 369 19.36 23.06 -4.34
CA VAL A 369 18.91 23.96 -5.41
C VAL A 369 17.46 23.66 -5.78
N GLN A 370 17.12 22.37 -5.91
CA GLN A 370 15.78 21.93 -6.23
C GLN A 370 14.78 22.29 -5.11
N LEU A 371 15.15 22.12 -3.85
CA LEU A 371 14.32 22.50 -2.70
C LEU A 371 14.09 24.00 -2.58
N ILE A 372 15.09 24.82 -2.94
CA ILE A 372 14.94 26.28 -2.95
C ILE A 372 13.99 26.70 -4.09
N ALA A 373 14.11 26.06 -5.25
CA ALA A 373 13.28 26.35 -6.43
C ALA A 373 11.80 25.95 -6.26
N MET A 374 11.47 25.08 -5.29
CA MET A 374 10.08 24.72 -4.93
C MET A 374 9.32 25.85 -4.22
N ASP A 375 10.01 26.90 -3.79
CA ASP A 375 9.43 28.10 -3.17
C ASP A 375 8.46 27.83 -2.00
N LEU A 376 8.94 27.07 -1.01
CA LEU A 376 8.13 26.67 0.14
C LEU A 376 7.89 27.88 1.08
N PRO A 377 6.66 28.07 1.58
CA PRO A 377 6.35 29.10 2.58
C PRO A 377 7.02 28.80 3.92
N MET A 378 7.52 29.85 4.58
CA MET A 378 8.23 29.78 5.86
C MET A 378 7.59 30.67 6.91
N VAL A 379 7.58 30.16 8.14
CA VAL A 379 7.11 30.82 9.35
C VAL A 379 8.31 31.31 10.18
N SER A 380 8.06 32.19 11.15
CA SER A 380 9.08 32.72 12.06
C SER A 380 10.00 31.62 12.63
N GLY A 381 11.31 31.87 12.54
CA GLY A 381 12.35 30.93 12.99
C GLY A 381 12.87 29.98 11.90
N ASP A 382 12.77 30.34 10.62
CA ASP A 382 13.21 29.50 9.48
C ASP A 382 12.57 28.10 9.50
N ARG A 383 11.27 28.03 9.81
CA ARG A 383 10.49 26.79 9.90
C ARG A 383 9.50 26.66 8.76
N ILE A 384 9.29 25.44 8.28
CA ILE A 384 8.38 25.10 7.18
C ILE A 384 7.33 24.11 7.71
N HIS A 385 6.10 24.26 7.26
CA HIS A 385 5.01 23.38 7.66
C HIS A 385 5.02 22.07 6.87
N CYS A 386 4.64 20.97 7.54
CA CYS A 386 4.60 19.62 6.97
C CYS A 386 3.77 19.52 5.68
N LEU A 387 2.58 20.12 5.69
CA LEU A 387 1.63 20.06 4.57
C LEU A 387 2.18 20.74 3.31
N ASP A 388 2.90 21.85 3.47
CA ASP A 388 3.49 22.57 2.33
C ASP A 388 4.60 21.76 1.67
N ILE A 389 5.40 21.03 2.47
CA ILE A 389 6.43 20.12 1.95
C ILE A 389 5.80 18.94 1.24
N LEU A 390 4.80 18.32 1.87
CA LEU A 390 4.09 17.19 1.28
C LEU A 390 3.46 17.58 -0.06
N PHE A 391 2.73 18.70 -0.08
CA PHE A 391 2.10 19.22 -1.29
C PHE A 391 3.12 19.52 -2.38
N ALA A 392 4.25 20.17 -2.07
CA ALA A 392 5.28 20.47 -3.05
C ALA A 392 5.93 19.21 -3.64
N PHE A 393 6.15 18.18 -2.82
CA PHE A 393 6.74 16.92 -3.29
C PHE A 393 5.73 16.13 -4.12
N THR A 394 4.46 16.13 -3.72
CA THR A 394 3.35 15.57 -4.50
C THR A 394 3.21 16.28 -5.85
N LYS A 395 3.22 17.62 -5.87
CA LYS A 395 3.18 18.42 -7.10
C LYS A 395 4.36 18.10 -8.03
N ARG A 396 5.56 17.87 -7.48
CA ARG A 396 6.72 17.48 -8.28
C ARG A 396 6.51 16.15 -9.02
N VAL A 397 5.92 15.16 -8.34
CA VAL A 397 5.74 13.81 -8.91
C VAL A 397 4.57 13.76 -9.89
N LEU A 398 3.48 14.48 -9.60
CA LEU A 398 2.26 14.50 -10.42
C LEU A 398 2.32 15.49 -11.61
N GLY A 399 3.18 16.51 -11.55
CA GLY A 399 3.26 17.57 -12.56
C GLY A 399 2.26 18.71 -12.35
N GLU A 400 2.31 19.72 -13.22
CA GLU A 400 1.37 20.87 -13.17
C GLU A 400 0.11 20.56 -13.99
N SER A 401 -0.94 20.06 -13.34
CA SER A 401 -2.29 19.96 -13.91
C SER A 401 -3.24 20.95 -13.22
N GLY A 402 -4.32 21.37 -13.90
CA GLY A 402 -5.35 22.25 -13.32
C GLY A 402 -6.15 21.62 -12.16
N GLU A 403 -5.92 20.34 -11.87
CA GLU A 403 -6.53 19.60 -10.76
C GLU A 403 -5.73 19.73 -9.44
N MET A 404 -4.54 20.32 -9.49
CA MET A 404 -3.65 20.46 -8.33
C MET A 404 -4.21 21.36 -7.23
N ASP A 405 -5.00 22.38 -7.57
CA ASP A 405 -5.65 23.25 -6.57
C ASP A 405 -6.79 22.52 -5.86
N ALA A 406 -7.55 21.68 -6.58
CA ALA A 406 -8.56 20.81 -5.98
C ALA A 406 -7.92 19.75 -5.08
N LEU A 407 -6.77 19.18 -5.49
CA LEU A 407 -5.99 18.26 -4.68
C LEU A 407 -5.44 18.95 -3.42
N ARG A 408 -4.97 20.20 -3.53
CA ARG A 408 -4.52 21.00 -2.38
C ARG A 408 -5.64 21.17 -1.36
N ILE A 409 -6.82 21.60 -1.81
CA ILE A 409 -8.00 21.77 -0.96
C ILE A 409 -8.40 20.44 -0.32
N GLN A 410 -8.35 19.33 -1.07
CA GLN A 410 -8.64 18.01 -0.52
C GLN A 410 -7.63 17.57 0.54
N MET A 411 -6.34 17.85 0.33
CA MET A 411 -5.27 17.56 1.29
C MET A 411 -5.39 18.45 2.54
N GLU A 412 -5.69 19.74 2.36
CA GLU A 412 -5.96 20.71 3.44
C GLU A 412 -7.20 20.32 4.25
N ASP A 413 -8.32 20.00 3.60
CA ASP A 413 -9.56 19.56 4.27
C ASP A 413 -9.35 18.24 5.02
N ARG A 414 -8.63 17.27 4.44
CA ARG A 414 -8.25 16.03 5.13
C ARG A 414 -7.38 16.33 6.35
N PHE A 415 -6.45 17.27 6.24
CA PHE A 415 -5.53 17.65 7.30
C PHE A 415 -6.24 18.42 8.43
N MET A 416 -7.14 19.35 8.09
CA MET A 416 -7.94 20.15 9.02
C MET A 416 -9.01 19.29 9.73
N ALA A 417 -9.67 18.38 9.02
CA ALA A 417 -10.60 17.42 9.62
C ALA A 417 -9.91 16.44 10.58
N ALA A 418 -8.63 16.16 10.34
CA ALA A 418 -7.81 15.31 11.20
C ALA A 418 -7.28 16.04 12.45
N ASN A 419 -7.27 17.38 12.48
CA ASN A 419 -6.78 18.16 13.61
C ASN A 419 -7.56 19.49 13.79
N PRO A 420 -8.80 19.44 14.33
CA PRO A 420 -9.70 20.60 14.41
C PRO A 420 -9.20 21.76 15.31
N SER A 421 -8.16 21.53 16.11
CA SER A 421 -7.68 22.47 17.14
C SER A 421 -6.48 23.31 16.71
N LYS A 422 -6.15 23.42 15.41
CA LYS A 422 -4.95 24.15 14.97
C LYS A 422 -5.25 25.53 14.37
N VAL A 423 -4.46 26.49 14.84
CA VAL A 423 -4.45 27.91 14.45
C VAL A 423 -3.88 28.05 13.05
N SER A 424 -4.54 28.82 12.18
CA SER A 424 -4.01 29.25 10.89
C SER A 424 -2.65 29.92 11.07
N TYR A 425 -1.61 29.48 10.36
CA TYR A 425 -0.32 30.16 10.37
C TYR A 425 -0.22 31.09 9.16
N GLU A 426 0.29 32.30 9.37
CA GLU A 426 0.58 33.24 8.29
C GLU A 426 2.05 33.07 7.85
N PRO A 427 2.31 32.79 6.56
CA PRO A 427 3.67 32.77 6.03
C PRO A 427 4.31 34.16 6.12
N ILE A 428 5.56 34.23 6.60
CA ILE A 428 6.30 35.50 6.72
C ILE A 428 7.28 35.68 5.54
N THR A 429 7.80 34.58 4.97
CA THR A 429 8.74 34.59 3.84
C THR A 429 8.73 33.26 3.09
N THR A 430 9.49 33.09 2.01
CA THR A 430 9.60 31.83 1.24
C THR A 430 11.05 31.38 1.10
N THR A 431 11.30 30.10 0.79
CA THR A 431 12.66 29.56 0.63
C THR A 431 13.48 30.32 -0.40
N LEU A 432 12.85 30.76 -1.49
CA LEU A 432 13.50 31.54 -2.55
C LEU A 432 13.84 32.96 -2.05
N LYS A 433 12.87 33.64 -1.44
CA LYS A 433 13.06 35.00 -0.90
C LYS A 433 14.14 35.04 0.18
N ARG A 434 14.17 34.05 1.08
CA ARG A 434 15.20 33.92 2.12
C ARG A 434 16.58 33.70 1.53
N LYS A 435 16.71 32.89 0.46
CA LYS A 435 17.99 32.71 -0.21
C LYS A 435 18.45 34.00 -0.89
N GLN A 436 17.54 34.75 -1.48
CA GLN A 436 17.81 36.04 -2.07
C GLN A 436 18.29 37.06 -1.02
N GLU A 437 17.68 37.09 0.17
CA GLU A 437 18.12 37.89 1.31
C GLU A 437 19.54 37.52 1.78
N GLU A 438 19.84 36.22 1.89
CA GLU A 438 21.18 35.75 2.28
C GLU A 438 22.25 36.16 1.26
N VAL A 439 21.98 35.94 -0.04
CA VAL A 439 22.89 36.35 -1.12
C VAL A 439 23.07 37.87 -1.14
N SER A 440 21.98 38.63 -0.97
CA SER A 440 22.02 40.09 -0.90
C SER A 440 22.86 40.55 0.29
N ALA A 441 22.69 39.94 1.47
CA ALA A 441 23.48 40.22 2.66
C ALA A 441 24.98 39.94 2.43
N VAL A 442 25.32 38.81 1.78
CA VAL A 442 26.71 38.48 1.45
C VAL A 442 27.31 39.50 0.48
N ILE A 443 26.58 39.92 -0.55
CA ILE A 443 27.03 40.94 -1.51
C ILE A 443 27.26 42.27 -0.80
N ILE A 444 26.31 42.72 0.03
CA ILE A 444 26.41 43.97 0.80
C ILE A 444 27.59 43.91 1.78
N GLN A 445 27.73 42.83 2.54
CA GLN A 445 28.85 42.64 3.47
C GLN A 445 30.20 42.61 2.75
N ARG A 446 30.28 41.95 1.59
CA ARG A 446 31.49 41.91 0.76
C ARG A 446 31.83 43.30 0.21
N ALA A 447 30.84 44.05 -0.26
CA ALA A 447 31.00 45.42 -0.72
C ALA A 447 31.43 46.35 0.42
N TYR A 448 30.83 46.22 1.61
CA TYR A 448 31.14 47.01 2.79
C TYR A 448 32.55 46.70 3.34
N ARG A 449 32.94 45.42 3.42
CA ARG A 449 34.32 45.03 3.77
C ARG A 449 35.34 45.58 2.78
N ARG A 450 35.03 45.53 1.48
CA ARG A 450 35.87 46.10 0.41
C ARG A 450 35.96 47.63 0.50
N HIS A 451 34.87 48.30 0.87
CA HIS A 451 34.85 49.74 1.12
C HIS A 451 35.70 50.12 2.34
N LEU A 452 35.56 49.41 3.47
CA LEU A 452 36.38 49.59 4.66
C LEU A 452 37.87 49.39 4.39
N LEU A 453 38.23 48.35 3.61
CA LEU A 453 39.61 48.11 3.17
C LEU A 453 40.13 49.29 2.34
N ARG A 454 39.37 49.75 1.34
CA ARG A 454 39.74 50.92 0.54
C ARG A 454 39.90 52.19 1.39
N GLN A 455 39.05 52.38 2.39
CA GLN A 455 39.14 53.54 3.29
C GLN A 455 40.37 53.47 4.22
N LYS A 456 40.70 52.28 4.73
CA LYS A 456 41.94 52.05 5.50
C LYS A 456 43.18 52.26 4.64
N VAL A 457 43.21 51.72 3.41
CA VAL A 457 44.30 51.92 2.46
C VAL A 457 44.45 53.41 2.09
N LYS A 458 43.35 54.13 1.85
CA LYS A 458 43.39 55.59 1.62
C LYS A 458 43.91 56.37 2.83
N LYS A 459 43.54 56.00 4.05
CA LYS A 459 44.08 56.62 5.28
C LYS A 459 45.58 56.36 5.43
N VAL A 460 46.04 55.14 5.20
CA VAL A 460 47.47 54.79 5.26
C VAL A 460 48.25 55.49 4.16
N SER A 461 47.71 55.56 2.94
CA SER A 461 48.28 56.35 1.84
C SER A 461 48.36 57.84 2.18
N CYS A 462 47.33 58.45 2.75
CA CYS A 462 47.36 59.86 3.18
C CYS A 462 48.41 60.11 4.28
N ILE A 463 48.55 59.21 5.25
CA ILE A 463 49.58 59.31 6.30
C ILE A 463 50.97 59.19 5.67
N PHE A 464 51.16 58.28 4.72
CA PHE A 464 52.41 58.12 3.99
C PHE A 464 52.73 59.32 3.08
N SER A 465 51.71 59.97 2.51
CA SER A 465 51.86 61.22 1.76
C SER A 465 52.15 62.44 2.65
N GLN A 466 51.74 62.41 3.92
CA GLN A 466 52.10 63.44 4.92
C GLN A 466 53.54 63.30 5.40
N ASP A 467 54.06 62.07 5.52
CA ASP A 467 55.48 61.83 5.87
C ASP A 467 56.46 62.17 4.73
N LYS A 468 56.01 62.18 3.47
CA LYS A 468 56.81 62.66 2.33
C LYS A 468 56.87 64.19 2.17
N GLY A 469 56.26 64.95 3.09
CA GLY A 469 56.30 66.41 3.09
C GLY A 469 57.60 67.04 3.62
N LYS A 470 58.60 66.23 3.99
CA LYS A 470 59.94 66.68 4.39
C LYS A 470 60.99 65.70 3.88
N GLU A 471 61.39 65.87 2.62
CA GLU A 471 62.73 65.69 2.05
C GLU A 471 62.60 65.56 0.53
N GLU A 472 63.35 66.39 -0.20
CA GLU A 472 63.42 66.43 -1.66
C GLU A 472 64.44 65.42 -2.20
N ASP A 473 64.19 65.01 -3.46
CA ASP A 473 65.03 64.29 -4.44
C ASP A 473 65.36 62.79 -4.24
N ASP A 474 64.62 61.93 -4.95
CA ASP A 474 65.07 61.30 -6.21
C ASP A 474 64.03 60.28 -6.75
N LEU A 475 63.83 60.24 -8.07
CA LEU A 475 63.02 59.24 -8.81
C LEU A 475 63.88 57.96 -9.05
N PRO A 476 63.30 56.73 -9.24
CA PRO A 476 62.36 56.46 -10.33
C PRO A 476 61.31 55.31 -10.14
N THR A 477 60.28 55.35 -11.01
CA THR A 477 59.44 54.24 -11.55
C THR A 477 59.13 52.98 -10.72
N LYS A 478 57.85 52.79 -10.36
CA LYS A 478 57.02 51.56 -10.54
C LYS A 478 55.79 51.61 -9.62
N GLU A 479 54.63 52.04 -10.10
CA GLU A 479 53.38 51.84 -9.34
C GLU A 479 52.09 51.90 -10.17
N ASP A 480 52.09 51.33 -11.39
CA ASP A 480 50.85 51.19 -12.21
C ASP A 480 50.47 49.74 -12.54
N MET A 481 51.04 48.73 -11.88
CA MET A 481 50.84 47.31 -12.25
C MET A 481 50.01 46.44 -11.29
N ILE A 482 49.30 47.01 -10.30
CA ILE A 482 48.62 46.19 -9.27
C ILE A 482 47.09 46.34 -9.26
N MET A 483 46.51 47.33 -9.95
CA MET A 483 45.05 47.55 -9.91
C MET A 483 44.23 46.85 -11.02
N ASP A 484 44.87 46.27 -12.05
CA ASP A 484 44.15 45.62 -13.16
C ASP A 484 43.97 44.09 -13.05
N LYS A 485 44.68 43.42 -12.13
CA LYS A 485 44.62 41.93 -12.02
C LYS A 485 43.52 41.36 -11.10
N LEU A 486 42.58 42.17 -10.62
CA LEU A 486 41.48 41.70 -9.76
C LEU A 486 40.10 41.72 -10.42
N ASN A 487 40.02 42.09 -11.71
CA ASN A 487 38.74 42.17 -12.43
C ASN A 487 38.54 41.10 -13.53
N GLU A 488 39.49 40.19 -13.70
CA GLU A 488 39.34 39.04 -14.59
C GLU A 488 39.03 37.78 -13.78
N ASN A 489 37.75 37.60 -13.44
CA ASN A 489 37.13 36.30 -13.20
C ASN A 489 35.61 36.51 -13.19
N SER A 490 35.08 36.95 -14.33
CA SER A 490 33.66 36.84 -14.67
C SER A 490 33.58 36.20 -16.05
N THR A 491 33.15 34.94 -16.08
CA THR A 491 32.78 34.23 -17.31
C THR A 491 31.61 34.94 -18.00
N PRO A 492 31.58 35.07 -19.34
CA PRO A 492 30.45 35.65 -20.04
C PRO A 492 29.39 34.56 -20.29
N GLU A 493 28.25 34.64 -19.61
CA GLU A 493 27.05 33.93 -20.06
C GLU A 493 26.32 34.78 -21.11
N LYS A 494 25.99 34.11 -22.22
CA LYS A 494 25.28 34.66 -23.37
C LYS A 494 23.93 35.24 -22.97
N THR A 495 23.69 36.47 -23.36
CA THR A 495 22.36 37.10 -23.39
C THR A 495 21.63 36.70 -24.67
N ASP A 496 20.58 35.87 -24.54
CA ASP A 496 19.47 35.87 -25.49
C ASP A 496 18.34 36.72 -24.91
N MET A 497 17.95 37.76 -25.65
CA MET A 497 16.85 38.66 -25.34
C MET A 497 15.51 37.99 -25.68
N THR A 498 14.59 37.94 -24.71
CA THR A 498 13.14 38.00 -24.96
C THR A 498 12.49 38.92 -23.91
N PRO A 499 11.51 39.78 -24.27
CA PRO A 499 10.94 40.73 -23.33
C PRO A 499 9.73 40.11 -22.62
N SER A 500 9.68 40.20 -21.30
CA SER A 500 8.43 39.96 -20.55
C SER A 500 8.28 41.04 -19.48
N THR A 501 7.46 42.02 -19.82
CA THR A 501 6.73 42.88 -18.88
C THR A 501 5.65 42.05 -18.21
N THR A 502 5.62 42.00 -16.87
CA THR A 502 4.37 41.96 -16.10
C THR A 502 4.68 42.14 -14.60
N SER A 503 4.14 43.21 -14.05
CA SER A 503 4.13 43.53 -12.62
C SER A 503 3.22 42.56 -11.85
N PRO A 504 3.50 42.23 -10.58
CA PRO A 504 2.57 41.46 -9.76
C PRO A 504 1.35 42.30 -9.34
N PRO A 505 0.15 41.70 -9.17
CA PRO A 505 -1.03 42.41 -8.70
C PRO A 505 -0.91 42.72 -7.20
N SER A 506 -1.25 43.96 -6.83
CA SER A 506 -1.41 44.37 -5.43
C SER A 506 -2.70 43.78 -4.88
N TYR A 507 -2.61 43.00 -3.80
CA TYR A 507 -3.77 42.66 -2.98
C TYR A 507 -3.97 43.77 -1.95
N ASP A 508 -4.91 44.67 -2.24
CA ASP A 508 -5.53 45.53 -1.25
C ASP A 508 -7.04 45.24 -1.21
N SER A 509 -7.47 44.82 -0.02
CA SER A 509 -8.78 45.04 0.61
C SER A 509 -10.07 44.96 -0.23
N VAL A 510 -10.92 43.98 0.09
CA VAL A 510 -12.37 44.25 0.17
C VAL A 510 -12.98 43.50 1.37
N THR A 511 -13.22 44.27 2.43
CA THR A 511 -14.35 44.07 3.34
C THR A 511 -15.66 44.39 2.61
N LYS A 512 -16.56 43.41 2.49
CA LYS A 512 -17.99 43.52 2.84
C LYS A 512 -18.69 42.17 2.73
#